data_AF-A0A920V130-F1
#
_entry.id   AF-A0A920V130-F1
#
_cell.length_a   1.000
_cell.length_b   1.000
_cell.length_c   1.000
_cell.angle_alpha   90.00
_cell.angle_beta   90.00
_cell.angle_gamma   90.00
#
_symmetry.space_group_name_H-M   'P 1'
#
loop_
_entity.id
_entity.type
_entity.pdbx_description
1 polymer ?
#
loop_
_entity_poly.entity_id
_entity_poly.type
_entity_poly.pdbx_seq_one_letter_code
_entity_poly.pdbx_strand_id
1 'polypeptide(L)'
;MQLPSWLTLSRRARRNRRRLPLVPVIESLEDRTLLSLLWAYDSGTGHLEFTTDDAATTIVVQVSDGVVGVVGWGTLVTNTGEVVSAELVNTMSITTGGGDDAINLSNVNELTFPSFSSEPDSLVITTGSGHDTIVGSGFDDTIEAGTESTRSPEARETT
;
A
#
# COMPACT_ATOMS: atom_id res chain seq x y z
N MET A 1 68.34 50.59 -16.34
CA MET A 1 68.51 49.77 -15.11
C MET A 1 67.53 50.25 -14.06
N GLN A 2 66.46 49.49 -13.84
CA GLN A 2 65.55 49.60 -12.70
C GLN A 2 65.06 48.17 -12.41
N LEU A 3 65.25 47.70 -11.18
CA LEU A 3 64.85 46.35 -10.75
C LEU A 3 63.33 46.31 -10.46
N PRO A 4 62.62 45.23 -10.81
CA PRO A 4 61.17 45.15 -10.69
C PRO A 4 60.66 44.99 -9.24
N SER A 5 59.49 45.57 -9.02
CA SER A 5 58.81 45.88 -7.75
C SER A 5 58.16 44.68 -7.02
N TRP A 6 58.71 43.47 -7.16
CA TRP A 6 58.11 42.26 -6.57
C TRP A 6 58.72 41.86 -5.21
N LEU A 7 59.64 42.66 -4.67
CA LEU A 7 60.34 42.39 -3.41
C LEU A 7 59.70 43.02 -2.16
N THR A 8 58.52 43.61 -2.25
CA THR A 8 57.80 44.14 -1.08
C THR A 8 56.46 43.44 -0.92
N LEU A 9 56.43 42.36 -0.13
CA LEU A 9 55.40 42.12 0.90
C LEU A 9 55.59 40.74 1.56
N SER A 10 56.62 40.62 2.39
CA SER A 10 56.61 39.70 3.52
C SER A 10 56.07 40.45 4.75
N ARG A 11 54.76 40.38 4.97
CA ARG A 11 54.15 40.70 6.27
C ARG A 11 53.26 39.56 6.77
N ARG A 12 53.54 39.18 8.01
CA ARG A 12 52.98 38.08 8.81
C ARG A 12 51.46 38.11 8.91
N ALA A 13 50.83 36.93 8.79
CA ALA A 13 49.70 36.54 9.64
C ALA A 13 49.60 35.01 9.72
N ARG A 14 50.07 34.44 10.84
CA ARG A 14 49.67 33.10 11.30
C ARG A 14 48.26 33.21 11.89
N ARG A 15 47.46 32.14 11.70
CA ARG A 15 46.11 31.87 12.24
C ARG A 15 45.03 32.67 11.51
N ASN A 16 44.02 32.07 10.88
CA ASN A 16 43.13 31.08 11.47
C ASN A 16 42.48 30.28 10.32
N ARG A 17 42.95 29.05 10.04
CA ARG A 17 42.13 28.11 9.24
C ARG A 17 40.97 27.72 10.14
N ARG A 18 39.89 28.52 10.10
CA ARG A 18 38.57 28.06 10.52
C ARG A 18 38.27 26.88 9.61
N ARG A 19 38.52 25.67 10.11
CA ARG A 19 37.94 24.46 9.55
C ARG A 19 36.44 24.72 9.62
N LEU A 20 35.82 24.95 8.47
CA LEU A 20 34.38 24.83 8.37
C LEU A 20 34.03 23.44 8.92
N PRO A 21 33.05 23.32 9.83
CA PRO A 21 32.57 22.00 10.19
C PRO A 21 32.16 21.32 8.88
N LEU A 22 32.74 20.15 8.61
CA LEU A 22 32.15 19.21 7.67
C LEU A 22 30.76 18.92 8.24
N VAL A 23 29.74 19.61 7.74
CA VAL A 23 28.37 19.21 7.97
C VAL A 23 28.31 17.79 7.43
N PRO A 24 28.07 16.76 8.26
CA PRO A 24 27.87 15.43 7.72
C PRO A 24 26.70 15.56 6.74
N VAL A 25 26.91 15.12 5.50
CA VAL A 25 25.79 14.84 4.61
C VAL A 25 25.07 13.68 5.28
N ILE A 26 24.06 14.02 6.07
CA ILE A 26 23.08 13.05 6.53
C ILE A 26 22.31 12.71 5.26
N GLU A 27 22.67 11.60 4.63
CA GLU A 27 21.81 11.02 3.60
C GLU A 27 20.44 10.84 4.27
N SER A 28 19.41 11.48 3.72
CA SER A 28 18.04 11.21 4.15
C SER A 28 17.85 9.72 4.00
N LEU A 29 17.54 9.03 5.10
CA LEU A 29 17.00 7.68 5.03
C LEU A 29 15.81 7.76 4.08
N GLU A 30 15.85 6.97 3.02
CA GLU A 30 14.79 6.86 2.03
C GLU A 30 13.51 6.47 2.78
N ASP A 31 12.48 7.32 2.73
CA ASP A 31 11.19 7.03 3.34
C ASP A 31 10.48 6.01 2.45
N ARG A 32 10.63 4.73 2.78
CA ARG A 32 10.04 3.62 2.01
C ARG A 32 8.70 3.26 2.65
N THR A 33 7.61 3.86 2.19
CA THR A 33 6.26 3.34 2.45
C THR A 33 6.02 2.13 1.55
N LEU A 34 6.00 0.92 2.12
CA LEU A 34 5.78 -0.32 1.37
C LEU A 34 4.90 -1.28 2.16
N LEU A 35 3.58 -1.22 1.95
CA LEU A 35 2.75 -2.32 1.42
C LEU A 35 1.27 -1.90 1.32
N SER A 36 0.79 -1.57 0.12
CA SER A 36 -0.63 -1.22 -0.09
C SER A 36 -1.55 -2.40 -0.41
N LEU A 37 -1.03 -3.60 -0.71
CA LEU A 37 -1.85 -4.81 -0.85
C LEU A 37 -1.04 -6.07 -0.57
N LEU A 38 -1.60 -6.95 0.24
CA LEU A 38 -1.11 -8.29 0.56
C LEU A 38 -2.23 -9.30 0.29
N TRP A 39 -1.86 -10.53 -0.06
CA TRP A 39 -2.82 -11.63 -0.19
C TRP A 39 -2.27 -12.95 0.37
N ALA A 40 -3.17 -13.83 0.79
CA ALA A 40 -2.85 -15.18 1.24
C ALA A 40 -3.90 -16.17 0.73
N TYR A 41 -3.46 -17.38 0.37
CA TYR A 41 -4.35 -18.45 -0.07
C TYR A 41 -4.11 -19.71 0.78
N ASP A 42 -5.17 -20.22 1.39
CA ASP A 42 -5.16 -21.47 2.14
C ASP A 42 -5.77 -22.59 1.28
N SER A 43 -4.92 -23.49 0.79
CA SER A 43 -5.34 -24.63 -0.03
C SER A 43 -6.11 -25.71 0.74
N GLY A 44 -6.07 -25.71 2.07
CA GLY A 44 -6.85 -26.64 2.90
C GLY A 44 -8.33 -26.27 2.97
N THR A 45 -8.65 -24.99 2.89
CA THR A 45 -10.03 -24.45 2.98
C THR A 45 -10.53 -23.86 1.65
N GLY A 46 -9.62 -23.50 0.74
CA GLY A 46 -9.94 -22.73 -0.46
C GLY A 46 -10.17 -21.25 -0.18
N HIS A 47 -9.69 -20.72 0.95
CA HIS A 47 -9.89 -19.32 1.33
C HIS A 47 -8.82 -18.41 0.71
N LEU A 48 -9.25 -17.34 0.06
CA LEU A 48 -8.39 -16.27 -0.46
C LEU A 48 -8.58 -14.96 0.32
N GLU A 49 -7.54 -14.49 0.98
CA GLU A 49 -7.57 -13.27 1.79
C GLU A 49 -6.78 -12.15 1.10
N PHE A 50 -7.31 -10.93 1.17
CA PHE A 50 -6.64 -9.68 0.80
C PHE A 50 -6.59 -8.72 2.00
N THR A 51 -5.43 -8.08 2.21
CA THR A 51 -5.24 -7.08 3.27
C THR A 51 -4.49 -5.85 2.74
N THR A 52 -4.90 -4.64 3.13
CA THR A 52 -4.22 -3.37 2.78
C THR A 52 -3.72 -2.64 4.02
N ASP A 53 -2.85 -1.63 3.83
CA ASP A 53 -2.44 -0.69 4.88
C ASP A 53 -3.37 0.53 4.94
N ASP A 54 -2.96 1.59 5.64
CA ASP A 54 -3.73 2.84 5.77
C ASP A 54 -3.64 3.77 4.54
N ALA A 55 -3.10 3.28 3.42
CA ALA A 55 -3.07 4.01 2.17
C ALA A 55 -4.24 3.60 1.27
N ALA A 56 -4.84 4.61 0.62
CA ALA A 56 -5.89 4.40 -0.38
C ALA A 56 -5.44 3.39 -1.44
N THR A 57 -6.19 2.30 -1.56
CA THR A 57 -5.85 1.15 -2.38
C THR A 57 -6.99 0.81 -3.34
N THR A 58 -6.64 0.50 -4.58
CA THR A 58 -7.59 -0.02 -5.56
C THR A 58 -7.38 -1.53 -5.74
N ILE A 59 -8.42 -2.30 -5.46
CA ILE A 59 -8.47 -3.75 -5.62
C ILE A 59 -9.49 -4.08 -6.70
N VAL A 60 -9.03 -4.45 -7.89
CA VAL A 60 -9.90 -4.98 -8.95
C VAL A 60 -9.56 -6.44 -9.18
N VAL A 61 -10.37 -7.34 -8.61
CA VAL A 61 -10.17 -8.78 -8.75
C VAL A 61 -10.53 -9.20 -10.18
N GLN A 62 -9.68 -10.03 -10.77
CA GLN A 62 -9.85 -10.54 -12.12
C GLN A 62 -9.40 -11.99 -12.21
N VAL A 63 -9.86 -12.67 -13.26
CA VAL A 63 -9.38 -14.00 -13.63
C VAL A 63 -8.90 -13.95 -15.07
N SER A 64 -7.67 -14.41 -15.31
CA SER A 64 -7.10 -14.58 -16.65
C SER A 64 -6.60 -16.01 -16.77
N ASP A 65 -7.03 -16.72 -17.82
CA ASP A 65 -6.63 -18.12 -18.06
C ASP A 65 -6.88 -19.06 -16.85
N GLY A 66 -7.99 -18.84 -16.13
CA GLY A 66 -8.37 -19.62 -14.94
C GLY A 66 -7.59 -19.26 -13.67
N VAL A 67 -6.74 -18.24 -13.71
CA VAL A 67 -5.87 -17.82 -12.62
C VAL A 67 -6.33 -16.48 -12.04
N VAL A 68 -6.31 -16.38 -10.70
CA VAL A 68 -6.68 -15.15 -10.00
C VAL A 68 -5.58 -14.09 -10.12
N GLY A 69 -5.98 -12.85 -10.34
CA GLY A 69 -5.12 -11.68 -10.33
C GLY A 69 -5.83 -10.44 -9.80
N VAL A 70 -5.06 -9.38 -9.54
CA VAL A 70 -5.61 -8.05 -9.27
C VAL A 70 -5.01 -7.06 -10.28
N VAL A 71 -5.85 -6.22 -10.88
CA VAL A 71 -5.40 -5.24 -11.89
C VAL A 71 -4.37 -4.29 -11.26
N GLY A 72 -3.22 -4.13 -11.91
CA GLY A 72 -2.11 -3.31 -11.40
C GLY A 72 -1.17 -4.03 -10.44
N TRP A 73 -1.55 -5.20 -9.94
CA TRP A 73 -0.77 -5.99 -8.98
C TRP A 73 -0.27 -7.32 -9.56
N GLY A 74 -0.95 -7.83 -10.59
CA GLY A 74 -0.54 -9.02 -11.34
C GLY A 74 -1.25 -10.29 -10.88
N THR A 75 -0.66 -11.42 -11.23
CA THR A 75 -1.16 -12.76 -10.88
C THR A 75 -0.89 -13.08 -9.42
N LEU A 76 -1.87 -13.68 -8.75
CA LEU A 76 -1.72 -14.13 -7.38
C LEU A 76 -0.87 -15.39 -7.33
N VAL A 77 0.21 -15.30 -6.56
CA VAL A 77 1.15 -16.38 -6.29
C VAL A 77 1.27 -16.54 -4.78
N THR A 78 1.27 -17.78 -4.31
CA THR A 78 1.45 -18.12 -2.89
C THR A 78 2.90 -17.93 -2.46
N ASN A 79 3.16 -17.99 -1.16
CA ASN A 79 4.51 -17.94 -0.61
C ASN A 79 5.41 -19.12 -1.04
N THR A 80 4.83 -20.21 -1.55
CA THR A 80 5.57 -21.35 -2.12
C THR A 80 5.85 -21.20 -3.62
N GLY A 81 5.40 -20.11 -4.24
CA GLY A 81 5.57 -19.85 -5.67
C GLY A 81 4.49 -20.48 -6.56
N GLU A 82 3.40 -20.99 -5.98
CA GLU A 82 2.30 -21.60 -6.71
C GLU A 82 1.27 -20.55 -7.13
N VAL A 83 0.74 -20.68 -8.33
CA VAL A 83 -0.28 -19.77 -8.87
C VAL A 83 -1.65 -20.15 -8.30
N VAL A 84 -2.43 -19.16 -7.87
CA VAL A 84 -3.78 -19.38 -7.34
C VAL A 84 -4.77 -19.58 -8.48
N SER A 85 -5.31 -20.79 -8.63
CA SER A 85 -6.39 -21.10 -9.57
C SER A 85 -7.73 -20.62 -9.02
N ALA A 86 -8.52 -19.95 -9.86
CA ALA A 86 -9.86 -19.48 -9.49
C ALA A 86 -10.84 -20.63 -9.24
N GLU A 87 -10.61 -21.80 -9.85
CA GLU A 87 -11.40 -23.01 -9.62
C GLU A 87 -11.21 -23.61 -8.22
N LEU A 88 -10.19 -23.18 -7.47
CA LEU A 88 -9.90 -23.70 -6.13
C LEU A 88 -10.30 -22.72 -5.02
N VAL A 89 -10.70 -21.50 -5.38
CA VAL A 89 -11.15 -20.49 -4.42
C VAL A 89 -12.62 -20.75 -4.10
N ASN A 90 -12.89 -21.07 -2.83
CA ASN A 90 -14.21 -21.35 -2.29
C ASN A 90 -14.81 -20.15 -1.56
N THR A 91 -13.97 -19.39 -0.86
CA THR A 91 -14.36 -18.19 -0.11
C THR A 91 -13.29 -17.12 -0.23
N MET A 92 -13.66 -15.88 0.02
CA MET A 92 -12.74 -14.74 -0.08
C MET A 92 -13.01 -13.73 1.03
N SER A 93 -11.94 -13.13 1.54
CA SER A 93 -12.03 -12.00 2.46
C SER A 93 -11.19 -10.84 1.96
N ILE A 94 -11.69 -9.62 2.17
CA ILE A 94 -10.98 -8.38 1.85
C ILE A 94 -11.06 -7.49 3.09
N THR A 95 -9.92 -7.20 3.70
CA THR A 95 -9.83 -6.25 4.81
C THR A 95 -8.99 -5.06 4.37
N THR A 96 -9.57 -3.86 4.37
CA THR A 96 -8.80 -2.65 4.08
C THR A 96 -8.47 -1.86 5.34
N GLY A 97 -7.35 -1.15 5.30
CA GLY A 97 -6.97 -0.18 6.33
C GLY A 97 -7.69 1.15 6.13
N GLY A 98 -7.10 2.24 6.63
CA GLY A 98 -7.59 3.58 6.29
C GLY A 98 -7.35 3.99 4.83
N GLY A 99 -7.89 5.14 4.46
CA GLY A 99 -7.80 5.68 3.10
C GLY A 99 -9.12 5.53 2.34
N ASP A 100 -9.19 6.12 1.15
CA ASP A 100 -10.36 5.99 0.28
C ASP A 100 -10.15 4.79 -0.64
N ASP A 101 -10.59 3.61 -0.22
CA ASP A 101 -10.36 2.37 -0.98
C ASP A 101 -11.39 2.18 -2.10
N ALA A 102 -10.95 1.55 -3.18
CA ALA A 102 -11.81 1.21 -4.31
C ALA A 102 -11.74 -0.29 -4.59
N ILE A 103 -12.78 -1.02 -4.19
CA ILE A 103 -12.90 -2.46 -4.35
C ILE A 103 -13.87 -2.75 -5.49
N ASN A 104 -13.44 -3.53 -6.48
CA ASN A 104 -14.27 -3.95 -7.60
C ASN A 104 -14.22 -5.47 -7.78
N LEU A 105 -15.34 -6.11 -7.49
CA LEU A 105 -15.56 -7.55 -7.56
C LEU A 105 -16.53 -7.93 -8.67
N SER A 106 -16.78 -7.05 -9.65
CA SER A 106 -17.73 -7.34 -10.73
C SER A 106 -17.35 -8.59 -11.56
N ASN A 107 -16.06 -8.95 -11.56
CA ASN A 107 -15.54 -10.16 -12.20
C ASN A 107 -15.48 -11.37 -11.26
N VAL A 108 -15.94 -11.27 -10.02
CA VAL A 108 -16.08 -12.39 -9.08
C VAL A 108 -17.51 -12.90 -9.21
N ASN A 109 -17.70 -13.99 -9.96
CA ASN A 109 -19.00 -14.58 -10.25
C ASN A 109 -18.86 -16.07 -10.61
N GLU A 110 -19.98 -16.78 -10.80
CA GLU A 110 -19.98 -18.23 -11.08
C GLU A 110 -19.16 -18.65 -12.32
N LEU A 111 -19.00 -17.76 -13.31
CA LEU A 111 -18.23 -18.07 -14.52
C LEU A 111 -16.73 -18.03 -14.27
N THR A 112 -16.27 -17.10 -13.45
CA THR A 112 -14.84 -16.87 -13.17
C THR A 112 -14.36 -17.62 -11.94
N PHE A 113 -15.23 -17.85 -10.95
CA PHE A 113 -14.98 -18.61 -9.73
C PHE A 113 -16.03 -19.71 -9.57
N PRO A 114 -15.90 -20.83 -10.31
CA PRO A 114 -16.94 -21.86 -10.39
C PRO A 114 -17.11 -22.69 -9.11
N SER A 115 -16.13 -22.68 -8.21
CA SER A 115 -16.17 -23.39 -6.93
C SER A 115 -16.52 -22.47 -5.76
N PHE A 116 -16.78 -21.19 -6.02
CA PHE A 116 -17.08 -20.23 -4.97
C PHE A 116 -18.40 -20.61 -4.28
N SER A 117 -18.41 -20.54 -2.96
CA SER A 117 -19.57 -20.84 -2.17
C SER A 117 -20.64 -19.76 -2.34
N SER A 118 -21.90 -20.20 -2.42
CA SER A 118 -23.08 -19.33 -2.42
C SER A 118 -23.72 -19.21 -1.04
N GLU A 119 -23.06 -19.73 -0.01
CA GLU A 119 -23.51 -19.54 1.37
C GLU A 119 -23.28 -18.08 1.82
N PRO A 120 -24.11 -17.55 2.74
CA PRO A 120 -23.83 -16.27 3.38
C PRO A 120 -22.41 -16.24 3.97
N ASP A 121 -21.78 -15.07 3.97
CA ASP A 121 -20.42 -14.85 4.46
C ASP A 121 -19.30 -15.58 3.67
N SER A 122 -19.60 -16.08 2.47
CA SER A 122 -18.56 -16.66 1.59
C SER A 122 -17.63 -15.61 0.98
N LEU A 123 -18.11 -14.37 0.84
CA LEU A 123 -17.33 -13.20 0.49
C LEU A 123 -17.55 -12.12 1.54
N VAL A 124 -16.53 -11.84 2.35
CA VAL A 124 -16.59 -10.84 3.43
C VAL A 124 -15.67 -9.68 3.10
N ILE A 125 -16.21 -8.47 3.15
CA ILE A 125 -15.47 -7.22 2.90
C ILE A 125 -15.58 -6.36 4.15
N THR A 126 -14.45 -6.12 4.81
CA THR A 126 -14.35 -5.21 5.95
C THR A 126 -13.50 -4.02 5.51
N THR A 127 -14.09 -2.83 5.51
CA THR A 127 -13.37 -1.59 5.16
C THR A 127 -12.89 -0.88 6.41
N GLY A 128 -11.77 -0.18 6.31
CA GLY A 128 -11.29 0.69 7.38
C GLY A 128 -11.89 2.09 7.31
N SER A 129 -11.14 3.10 7.74
CA SER A 129 -11.64 4.47 7.79
C SER A 129 -11.39 5.22 6.48
N GLY A 130 -12.42 5.83 5.90
CA GLY A 130 -12.29 6.69 4.74
C GLY A 130 -13.56 6.71 3.92
N HIS A 131 -13.48 7.17 2.68
CA HIS A 131 -14.58 7.12 1.71
C HIS A 131 -14.38 5.94 0.75
N ASP A 132 -14.76 4.76 1.22
CA ASP A 132 -14.61 3.53 0.45
C ASP A 132 -15.72 3.36 -0.60
N THR A 133 -15.36 2.79 -1.74
CA THR A 133 -16.28 2.44 -2.82
C THR A 133 -16.18 0.96 -3.14
N ILE A 134 -17.30 0.26 -3.10
CA ILE A 134 -17.37 -1.18 -3.38
C ILE A 134 -18.33 -1.42 -4.56
N VAL A 135 -17.84 -2.11 -5.58
CA VAL A 135 -18.66 -2.78 -6.59
C VAL A 135 -18.73 -4.26 -6.20
N GLY A 136 -19.91 -4.70 -5.77
CA GLY A 136 -20.16 -6.06 -5.30
C GLY A 136 -19.94 -7.13 -6.38
N SER A 137 -19.94 -8.37 -5.92
CA SER A 137 -19.74 -9.56 -6.74
C SER A 137 -21.04 -10.06 -7.35
N GLY A 138 -20.96 -11.19 -8.07
CA GLY A 138 -22.11 -11.96 -8.51
C GLY A 138 -22.69 -12.92 -7.46
N PHE A 139 -22.11 -12.96 -6.26
CA PHE A 139 -22.51 -13.80 -5.13
C PHE A 139 -23.15 -12.98 -4.00
N ASP A 140 -23.52 -13.66 -2.92
CA ASP A 140 -23.99 -13.03 -1.69
C ASP A 140 -22.80 -12.45 -0.90
N ASP A 141 -22.63 -11.13 -0.98
CA ASP A 141 -21.57 -10.39 -0.30
C ASP A 141 -21.98 -9.98 1.12
N THR A 142 -21.06 -10.14 2.08
CA THR A 142 -21.17 -9.52 3.41
C THR A 142 -20.23 -8.32 3.48
N ILE A 143 -20.78 -7.12 3.67
CA ILE A 143 -20.02 -5.87 3.68
C ILE A 143 -20.14 -5.19 5.04
N GLU A 144 -19.00 -5.00 5.69
CA GLU A 144 -18.85 -4.27 6.94
C GLU A 144 -18.10 -2.96 6.68
N ALA A 145 -18.83 -1.85 6.78
CA ALA A 145 -18.26 -0.52 6.63
C ALA A 145 -17.47 -0.10 7.88
N GLY A 146 -16.25 0.40 7.69
CA GLY A 146 -15.48 0.99 8.77
C GLY A 146 -16.01 2.37 9.18
N THR A 147 -15.48 2.89 10.29
CA THR A 147 -15.94 4.18 10.84
C THR A 147 -15.12 5.35 10.30
N GLU A 148 -15.80 6.43 9.92
CA GLU A 148 -15.15 7.72 9.63
C GLU A 148 -14.59 8.32 10.93
N SER A 149 -13.27 8.53 11.01
CA SER A 149 -12.66 9.21 12.16
C SER A 149 -12.95 10.71 12.07
N THR A 150 -14.13 11.15 12.53
CA THR A 150 -14.42 12.58 12.70
C THR A 150 -13.45 13.14 13.74
N ARG A 151 -12.39 13.83 13.31
CA ARG A 151 -11.58 14.65 14.22
C ARG A 151 -12.49 15.70 14.85
N SER A 152 -12.73 15.55 16.16
CA SER A 152 -13.45 16.54 16.95
C SER A 152 -12.81 17.92 16.78
N PRO A 153 -13.57 18.99 16.49
CA PRO A 153 -12.99 20.33 16.45
C PRO A 153 -12.47 20.66 17.85
N GLU A 154 -11.15 20.80 17.95
CA GLU A 154 -10.47 21.30 19.15
C GLU A 154 -11.11 22.63 19.53
N ALA A 155 -11.94 22.62 20.57
CA ALA A 155 -12.53 23.82 21.12
C ALA A 155 -11.40 24.70 21.65
N ARG A 156 -11.03 25.73 20.88
CA ARG A 156 -10.21 26.82 21.40
C ARG A 156 -11.03 27.55 22.46
N GLU A 157 -10.87 27.13 23.71
CA GLU A 157 -11.24 27.95 24.85
C GLU A 157 -10.26 29.12 24.93
N THR A 158 -10.65 30.26 24.36
CA THR A 158 -10.11 31.56 24.75
C THR A 158 -10.81 31.99 26.03
N THR A 159 -10.08 32.05 27.14
CA THR A 159 -10.34 32.96 28.26
C THR A 159 -9.01 33.43 28.83
#